data_AF-A0A8C9JYS5-F1
#
_entry.id   AF-A0A8C9JYS5-F1
#
_cell.length_a   1.000
_cell.length_b   1.000
_cell.length_c   1.000
_cell.angle_alpha   90.00
_cell.angle_beta   90.00
_cell.angle_gamma   90.00
#
_symmetry.space_group_name_H-M   'P 1'
#
loop_
_entity.id
_entity.type
_entity.pdbx_description
1 polymer ?
#
loop_
_entity_poly.entity_id
_entity_poly.type
_entity_poly.pdbx_seq_one_letter_code
_entity_poly.pdbx_strand_id
1 'polypeptide(L)' 'LKTGPNTVCEDCNPLWNISAVPSRSRGNQGLIRMYKAQCLEKFPVIQPFELGSLLPIHPVTSPRARG' A
#
# COMPACT_ATOMS: atom_id res chain seq x y z
N LEU A 1 6.97 -10.23 17.45
CA LEU A 1 8.23 -10.36 16.68
C LEU A 1 8.58 -11.84 16.66
N LYS A 2 8.62 -12.48 15.48
CA LYS A 2 8.89 -13.92 15.34
C LYS A 2 10.35 -14.06 14.92
N THR A 3 11.19 -14.62 15.79
CA THR A 3 12.66 -14.58 15.65
C THR A 3 13.17 -15.93 15.18
N GLY A 4 13.55 -16.02 13.90
CA GLY A 4 14.22 -17.16 13.30
C GLY A 4 14.55 -16.89 11.82
N PRO A 5 15.76 -17.19 11.31
CA PRO A 5 16.18 -16.84 9.95
C PRO A 5 15.30 -17.52 8.88
N ASN A 6 14.76 -18.70 9.18
CA ASN A 6 13.93 -19.48 8.25
C ASN A 6 12.44 -19.13 8.37
N THR A 7 12.06 -18.44 9.45
CA THR A 7 10.67 -18.09 9.77
C THR A 7 10.21 -16.85 8.98
N VAL A 8 11.14 -15.98 8.58
CA VAL A 8 10.85 -14.78 7.77
C VAL A 8 10.43 -15.17 6.34
N CYS A 9 10.98 -16.25 5.78
CA CYS A 9 10.63 -16.68 4.43
C CYS A 9 9.20 -17.23 4.34
N GLU A 10 8.80 -18.04 5.32
CA GLU A 10 7.50 -18.71 5.33
C GLU A 10 6.36 -17.75 5.70
N ASP A 11 6.53 -16.97 6.78
CA ASP A 11 5.48 -16.08 7.29
C ASP A 11 5.41 -14.73 6.56
N CYS A 12 6.48 -14.31 5.89
CA CYS A 12 6.57 -13.02 5.19
C CYS A 12 6.93 -13.19 3.71
N ASN A 13 6.50 -14.27 3.07
CA ASN A 13 6.77 -14.59 1.67
C ASN A 13 6.55 -13.41 0.68
N PRO A 14 5.48 -12.57 0.79
CA PRO A 14 5.33 -11.40 -0.07
C PRO A 14 6.46 -10.37 0.12
N LEU A 15 6.89 -10.13 1.36
CA LEU A 15 7.97 -9.20 1.67
C LEU A 15 9.34 -9.78 1.28
N TRP A 16 9.51 -11.09 1.45
CA TRP A 16 10.69 -11.82 1.00
C TRP A 16 10.86 -11.70 -0.52
N ASN A 17 9.80 -11.91 -1.30
CA ASN A 17 9.83 -11.77 -2.75
C ASN A 17 10.11 -10.33 -3.22
N ILE A 18 9.70 -9.31 -2.45
CA ILE A 18 10.00 -7.91 -2.74
C ILE A 18 11.47 -7.58 -2.44
N SER A 19 12.08 -8.27 -1.47
CA SER A 19 13.51 -8.08 -1.14
C SER A 19 14.45 -8.49 -2.28
N ALA A 20 14.00 -9.39 -3.17
CA ALA A 20 14.71 -9.82 -4.37
C ALA A 20 14.65 -8.81 -5.53
N VAL A 21 13.89 -7.70 -5.40
CA VAL A 21 13.79 -6.69 -6.48
C VAL A 21 15.07 -5.83 -6.51
N PRO A 22 15.83 -5.83 -7.62
CA PRO A 22 17.16 -5.20 -7.67
C PRO A 22 17.12 -3.66 -7.68
N SER A 23 15.95 -3.06 -7.89
CA SER A 23 15.77 -1.60 -7.92
C SER A 23 14.75 -1.19 -6.87
N ARG A 24 15.19 -0.35 -5.91
CA ARG A 24 14.30 0.24 -4.90
C ARG A 24 13.16 1.04 -5.54
N SER A 25 13.40 1.68 -6.69
CA SER A 25 12.37 2.40 -7.46
C SER A 25 11.27 1.47 -7.97
N ARG A 26 11.65 0.28 -8.46
CA ARG A 26 10.72 -0.74 -8.94
C ARG A 26 9.97 -1.42 -7.79
N GLY A 27 10.65 -1.68 -6.68
CA GLY A 27 10.03 -2.16 -5.44
C GLY A 27 8.98 -1.18 -4.92
N ASN A 28 9.30 0.12 -4.86
CA ASN A 28 8.35 1.16 -4.45
C ASN A 28 7.13 1.25 -5.37
N GLN A 29 7.33 1.19 -6.69
CA GLN A 29 6.21 1.17 -7.65
C GLN A 29 5.30 -0.05 -7.43
N GLY A 30 5.87 -1.22 -7.18
CA GLY A 30 5.12 -2.45 -6.85
C GLY A 30 4.32 -2.29 -5.56
N LEU A 31 4.95 -1.78 -4.50
CA LEU A 31 4.30 -1.53 -3.21
C LEU A 31 3.15 -0.53 -3.30
N ILE A 32 3.31 0.57 -4.05
CA ILE A 32 2.24 1.56 -4.26
C ILE A 32 1.04 0.91 -4.98
N ARG A 33 1.28 0.10 -6.01
CA ARG A 33 0.20 -0.62 -6.72
C ARG A 33 -0.49 -1.63 -5.81
N MET A 34 0.31 -2.37 -5.04
CA MET A 34 -0.20 -3.34 -4.07
C MET A 34 -1.06 -2.65 -3.00
N TYR A 35 -0.63 -1.51 -2.48
CA TYR A 35 -1.38 -0.75 -1.48
C TYR A 35 -2.73 -0.26 -2.01
N LYS A 36 -2.76 0.25 -3.25
CA LYS A 36 -4.04 0.64 -3.89
C LYS A 36 -5.00 -0.56 -3.99
N ALA A 37 -4.53 -1.67 -4.57
CA ALA A 37 -5.37 -2.84 -4.80
C ALA A 37 -5.77 -3.60 -3.52
N GLN A 38 -4.87 -3.67 -2.53
CA GLN A 38 -5.08 -4.49 -1.33
C GLN A 38 -5.59 -3.73 -0.12
N CYS A 39 -5.42 -2.41 -0.07
CA CYS A 39 -5.88 -1.60 1.06
C CYS A 39 -6.98 -0.63 0.63
N LEU A 40 -6.74 0.22 -0.37
CA LEU A 40 -7.69 1.27 -0.75
C LEU A 40 -8.92 0.73 -1.48
N GLU A 41 -8.75 -0.29 -2.32
CA GLU A 41 -9.84 -0.91 -3.11
C GLU A 41 -10.52 -2.08 -2.38
N LYS A 42 -10.00 -2.52 -1.24
CA LYS A 42 -10.64 -3.56 -0.42
C LYS A 42 -11.61 -2.93 0.58
N PHE A 43 -12.91 -3.07 0.30
CA PHE A 43 -13.98 -2.60 1.18
C PHE A 43 -13.79 -2.92 2.68
N PRO A 44 -13.51 -4.16 3.12
CA PRO A 44 -13.36 -4.45 4.55
C PRO A 44 -12.15 -3.77 5.19
N VAL A 45 -11.18 -3.30 4.40
CA VAL A 45 -9.99 -2.61 4.87
C VAL A 45 -10.22 -1.10 4.96
N ILE A 46 -10.91 -0.51 3.98
CA ILE A 46 -11.13 0.94 3.91
C ILE A 46 -12.42 1.40 4.60
N GLN A 47 -13.37 0.50 4.88
CA GLN A 47 -14.66 0.81 5.50
C GLN A 47 -14.58 1.66 6.79
N PRO A 48 -13.66 1.42 7.75
CA PRO A 48 -13.60 2.22 8.97
C PRO A 48 -12.93 3.59 8.78
N PHE A 49 -12.63 4.01 7.55
CA PHE A 49 -11.96 5.27 7.29
C PHE A 49 -12.92 6.46 7.47
N GLU A 50 -12.66 7.29 8.47
CA GLU A 50 -13.46 8.48 8.73
C GLU A 50 -13.12 9.61 7.76
N LEU A 51 -14.11 10.03 6.98
CA LEU A 51 -14.02 11.14 6.05
C LEU A 51 -14.67 12.37 6.69
N GLY A 52 -13.85 13.36 7.03
CA GLY A 52 -14.26 14.62 7.64
C GLY A 52 -13.99 15.83 6.77
N SER A 53 -13.93 17.02 7.35
CA SER A 53 -13.67 18.25 6.59
C SER A 53 -12.27 18.31 5.95
N LEU A 54 -11.28 17.59 6.49
CA LEU A 54 -9.91 17.56 5.94
C LEU A 54 -9.75 16.53 4.81
N LEU A 55 -10.53 15.45 4.85
CA LEU A 55 -10.55 14.38 3.85
C LEU A 55 -12.01 14.18 3.43
N PRO A 56 -12.55 15.09 2.60
CA PRO A 56 -13.95 15.05 2.21
C PRO A 56 -14.23 13.85 1.30
N ILE A 57 -15.44 13.30 1.41
CA ILE A 57 -15.95 12.29 0.46
C ILE A 57 -16.40 12.89 -0.87
N HIS A 58 -16.41 14.22 -0.98
CA HIS A 58 -16.81 14.91 -2.21
C HIS A 58 -15.87 14.59 -3.38
N PRO A 59 -16.39 14.58 -4.61
CA PRO A 59 -15.57 14.35 -5.79
C PRO A 59 -14.35 15.29 -5.85
N VAL A 60 -13.21 14.76 -6.27
CA VAL A 60 -11.97 15.55 -6.37
C VAL A 60 -12.19 16.73 -7.33
N THR A 61 -11.96 17.95 -6.86
CA THR A 61 -12.11 19.16 -7.67
C THR A 61 -10.85 19.36 -8.51
N SER A 62 -10.79 18.73 -9.69
CA SER A 62 -9.71 18.78 -10.69
C SER A 62 -8.30 18.34 -10.21
N PRO A 63 -7.60 17.44 -10.92
CA PRO A 63 -6.22 17.06 -10.58
C PRO A 63 -5.18 18.17 -10.80
N ARG A 64 -5.57 19.31 -11.40
CA ARG A 64 -4.62 20.28 -11.98
C ARG A 64 -4.95 21.71 -11.57
N ALA A 65 -4.38 22.12 -10.45
CA ALA A 65 -4.23 23.53 -10.07
C ALA A 65 -2.81 23.78 -9.55
N ARG A 66 -1.79 23.42 -10.34
CA ARG A 66 -0.44 24.03 -10.32
C ARG A 66 0.09 23.99 -11.75
N GLY A 67 0.56 25.14 -12.22
CA GLY A 67 1.09 25.37 -13.57
C GLY A 67 2.28 24.50 -13.93
#